data_AF-A0AAE4ZBA2-F1
#
_entry.id   AF-A0AAE4ZBA2-F1
#
_cell.length_a   1.000
_cell.length_b   1.000
_cell.length_c   1.000
_cell.angle_alpha   90.00
_cell.angle_beta   90.00
_cell.angle_gamma   90.00
#
_symmetry.space_group_name_H-M   'P 1'
#
loop_
_entity.id
_entity.type
_entity.pdbx_description
1 polymer ?
#
loop_
_entity_poly.entity_id
_entity_poly.type
_entity_poly.pdbx_seq_one_letter_code
_entity_poly.pdbx_strand_id
1 'polypeptide(L)'
;MDTLVRWSVGLAVALVLGAVVTEVFVSSLRRTLNIPESAGRVVPGWLTGLSERLFFTLVIAFNVSGAAIAMMAWVALKLLPNWQLYVTHGTANKPMAWSSLLGSLCSMFFALIGGLIAGGRIGW
;
A
#
# COMPACT_ATOMS: atom_id res chain seq x y z
N MET A 1 -14.94 -23.08 6.59
CA MET A 1 -15.40 -21.95 5.75
C MET A 1 -15.32 -22.36 4.29
N ASP A 2 -16.35 -22.08 3.50
CA ASP A 2 -16.28 -22.23 2.05
C ASP A 2 -15.19 -21.33 1.45
N THR A 3 -14.54 -21.80 0.39
CA THR A 3 -13.51 -21.06 -0.35
C THR A 3 -13.96 -19.64 -0.69
N LEU A 4 -15.24 -19.47 -1.08
CA LEU A 4 -15.83 -18.17 -1.38
C LEU A 4 -15.80 -17.20 -0.19
N VAL A 5 -16.01 -17.69 1.03
CA VAL A 5 -16.03 -16.84 2.23
C VAL A 5 -14.62 -16.36 2.56
N ARG A 6 -13.61 -17.23 2.49
CA ARG A 6 -12.20 -16.86 2.72
C ARG A 6 -11.74 -15.79 1.74
N TRP A 7 -12.07 -15.96 0.46
CA TRP A 7 -11.76 -14.99 -0.58
C TRP A 7 -12.47 -13.65 -0.34
N SER A 8 -13.77 -13.68 0.00
CA SER A 8 -14.54 -12.47 0.26
C SER A 8 -13.98 -11.69 1.45
N VAL A 9 -13.66 -12.37 2.55
CA VAL A 9 -13.06 -11.76 3.74
C VAL A 9 -11.66 -11.21 3.43
N GLY A 10 -10.82 -11.99 2.75
CA GLY A 10 -9.46 -11.56 2.40
C GLY A 10 -9.45 -10.31 1.51
N LEU A 11 -10.32 -10.27 0.49
CA LEU A 11 -10.49 -9.09 -0.36
C LEU A 11 -11.08 -7.90 0.39
N ALA A 12 -12.06 -8.10 1.27
CA ALA A 12 -12.62 -7.03 2.09
C ALA A 12 -11.55 -6.42 3.01
N VAL A 13 -10.72 -7.25 3.64
CA VAL A 13 -9.61 -6.80 4.48
C VAL A 13 -8.55 -6.04 3.67
N ALA A 14 -8.13 -6.54 2.51
CA ALA A 14 -7.13 -5.85 1.70
C ALA A 14 -7.64 -4.56 1.06
N LEU A 15 -8.83 -4.61 0.45
CA LEU A 15 -9.32 -3.53 -0.42
C LEU A 15 -10.07 -2.46 0.37
N VAL A 16 -10.96 -2.86 1.29
CA VAL A 16 -11.81 -1.91 2.04
C VAL A 16 -11.08 -1.45 3.29
N LEU A 17 -10.78 -2.38 4.22
CA LEU A 17 -10.11 -2.03 5.47
C LEU A 17 -8.72 -1.43 5.20
N GLY A 18 -7.95 -2.06 4.31
CA GLY A 18 -6.64 -1.56 3.91
C GLY A 18 -6.71 -0.17 3.25
N ALA A 19 -7.77 0.17 2.51
CA ALA A 19 -7.90 1.51 1.92
C ALA A 19 -8.10 2.55 3.01
N VAL A 20 -9.11 2.34 3.85
CA VAL A 20 -9.50 3.27 4.91
C VAL A 20 -8.34 3.48 5.87
N VAL A 21 -7.72 2.39 6.36
CA VAL A 21 -6.63 2.50 7.33
C VAL A 21 -5.41 3.19 6.72
N THR A 22 -5.03 2.84 5.48
CA THR A 22 -3.86 3.48 4.83
C THR A 22 -4.11 4.96 4.61
N GLU A 23 -5.31 5.35 4.16
CA GLU A 23 -5.68 6.74 3.92
C GLU A 23 -5.68 7.56 5.21
N VAL A 24 -6.31 7.04 6.28
CA VAL A 24 -6.31 7.67 7.60
C VAL A 24 -4.88 7.78 8.15
N PHE A 25 -4.07 6.73 8.03
CA PHE A 25 -2.69 6.69 8.50
C PHE A 25 -1.82 7.73 7.77
N VAL A 26 -1.86 7.74 6.43
CA VAL A 26 -1.08 8.69 5.61
C VAL A 26 -1.55 10.12 5.85
N SER A 27 -2.86 10.36 5.96
CA SER A 27 -3.41 11.69 6.22
C SER A 27 -2.98 12.20 7.60
N SER A 28 -3.05 11.35 8.63
CA SER A 28 -2.59 11.69 9.98
C SER A 28 -1.09 12.01 9.98
N LEU A 29 -0.29 11.17 9.32
CA LEU A 29 1.16 11.37 9.24
C LEU A 29 1.53 12.64 8.48
N ARG A 30 0.84 12.96 7.37
CA ARG A 30 1.06 14.21 6.63
C ARG A 30 0.67 15.45 7.43
N ARG A 31 -0.41 15.38 8.21
CA ARG A 31 -0.80 16.46 9.13
C ARG A 31 0.25 16.68 10.21
N THR A 32 0.73 15.62 10.86
CA THR A 32 1.79 15.73 11.87
C THR A 32 3.08 16.31 11.31
N LEU A 33 3.37 16.06 10.04
CA LEU A 33 4.56 16.54 9.36
C LEU A 33 4.37 17.89 8.63
N ASN A 34 3.20 18.53 8.74
CA ASN A 34 2.84 19.77 8.05
C ASN A 34 3.14 19.74 6.53
N ILE A 35 2.89 18.60 5.88
CA ILE A 35 3.13 18.44 4.45
C ILE A 35 1.94 19.03 3.68
N PRO A 36 2.14 20.01 2.79
CA PRO A 36 1.05 20.58 2.00
C PRO A 36 0.41 19.51 1.11
N GLU A 37 -0.91 19.55 0.98
CA GLU A 37 -1.62 18.66 0.05
C GLU A 37 -1.19 18.97 -1.38
N SER A 38 -0.79 17.93 -2.12
CA SER A 38 -0.34 18.09 -3.50
C SER A 38 -1.56 18.27 -4.41
N ALA A 39 -1.84 19.53 -4.76
CA ALA A 39 -2.81 19.86 -5.80
C ALA A 39 -2.26 19.42 -7.17
N GLY A 40 -2.97 18.55 -7.90
CA GLY A 40 -2.69 18.32 -9.33
C GLY A 40 -2.16 16.95 -9.77
N ARG A 41 -2.51 15.84 -9.09
CA ARG A 41 -2.22 14.50 -9.66
C ARG A 41 -3.22 14.15 -10.76
N VAL A 42 -2.70 13.77 -11.93
CA VAL A 42 -3.50 13.28 -13.08
C VAL A 42 -4.22 11.96 -12.76
N VAL A 43 -3.64 11.13 -11.88
CA VAL A 43 -4.25 9.87 -11.42
C VAL A 43 -4.57 9.96 -9.93
N PRO A 44 -5.82 9.66 -9.51
CA PRO A 44 -6.19 9.62 -8.10
C PRO A 44 -5.36 8.59 -7.32
N GLY A 45 -4.83 8.99 -6.17
CA GLY A 45 -3.97 8.12 -5.35
C GLY A 45 -4.69 6.88 -4.77
N TRP A 46 -6.01 6.97 -4.59
CA TRP A 46 -6.82 5.84 -4.12
C TRP A 46 -6.88 4.72 -5.17
N LEU A 47 -6.91 5.07 -6.47
CA LEU A 47 -7.04 4.11 -7.56
C LEU A 47 -5.77 3.28 -7.72
N THR A 48 -4.60 3.92 -7.72
CA THR A 48 -3.31 3.21 -7.76
C THR A 48 -3.13 2.34 -6.53
N GLY A 49 -3.46 2.85 -5.34
CA GLY A 49 -3.41 2.08 -4.10
C GLY A 49 -4.33 0.86 -4.11
N LEU A 50 -5.51 0.95 -4.70
CA LEU A 50 -6.46 -0.17 -4.80
C LEU A 50 -5.98 -1.23 -5.79
N SER A 51 -5.53 -0.81 -6.97
CA SER A 51 -4.97 -1.72 -7.99
C SER A 51 -3.78 -2.52 -7.47
N GLU A 52 -2.88 -1.88 -6.74
CA GLU A 52 -1.72 -2.54 -6.15
C GLU A 52 -2.10 -3.54 -5.06
N ARG A 53 -3.03 -3.15 -4.18
CA ARG A 53 -3.53 -4.04 -3.14
C ARG A 53 -4.21 -5.26 -3.75
N LEU A 54 -5.02 -5.08 -4.79
CA LEU A 54 -5.63 -6.19 -5.52
C LEU A 54 -4.56 -7.11 -6.12
N PHE A 55 -3.61 -6.54 -6.86
CA PHE A 55 -2.53 -7.30 -7.50
C PHE A 55 -1.74 -8.13 -6.49
N PHE A 56 -1.20 -7.52 -5.43
CA PHE A 56 -0.39 -8.24 -4.45
C PHE A 56 -1.21 -9.22 -3.60
N THR A 57 -2.48 -8.91 -3.31
CA THR A 57 -3.40 -9.86 -2.65
C THR A 57 -3.53 -11.14 -3.48
N LEU A 58 -3.72 -11.03 -4.79
CA LEU A 58 -3.83 -12.19 -5.69
C LEU A 58 -2.52 -12.99 -5.76
N VAL A 59 -1.39 -12.31 -5.96
CA VAL A 59 -0.07 -12.94 -6.01
C VAL A 59 0.19 -13.77 -4.75
N ILE A 60 -0.16 -13.23 -3.58
CA ILE A 60 0.02 -13.90 -2.29
C ILE A 60 -0.99 -15.02 -2.11
N ALA A 61 -2.27 -14.82 -2.45
CA ALA A 61 -3.30 -15.85 -2.36
C ALA A 61 -2.91 -17.09 -3.18
N PHE A 62 -2.45 -16.90 -4.42
CA PHE A 62 -1.99 -17.96 -5.32
C PHE A 62 -0.61 -18.54 -5.01
N ASN A 63 0.05 -18.10 -3.93
CA ASN A 63 1.38 -18.58 -3.54
C ASN A 63 2.48 -18.38 -4.59
N VAL A 64 2.41 -17.30 -5.37
CA VAL A 64 3.42 -17.04 -6.38
C VAL A 64 4.76 -16.78 -5.69
N SER A 65 5.77 -17.58 -6.05
CA SER A 65 7.13 -17.43 -5.50
C SER A 65 7.68 -16.03 -5.77
N GLY A 66 8.37 -15.46 -4.80
CA GLY A 66 8.97 -14.13 -4.93
C GLY A 66 8.02 -12.95 -4.67
N ALA A 67 6.78 -13.18 -4.21
CA ALA A 67 5.83 -12.12 -3.86
C ALA A 67 6.44 -11.05 -2.94
N ALA A 68 7.15 -11.46 -1.89
CA ALA A 68 7.82 -10.54 -0.97
C ALA A 68 8.90 -9.68 -1.64
N ILE A 69 9.70 -10.27 -2.53
CA ILE A 69 10.73 -9.56 -3.30
C ILE A 69 10.07 -8.54 -4.22
N ALA A 70 9.00 -8.93 -4.91
CA ALA A 70 8.24 -8.03 -5.78
C ALA A 70 7.60 -6.87 -5.01
N MET A 71 7.08 -7.10 -3.81
CA MET A 71 6.55 -6.03 -2.95
C MET A 71 7.63 -5.03 -2.56
N MET A 72 8.81 -5.51 -2.15
CA MET A 72 9.92 -4.65 -1.79
C MET A 72 10.44 -3.85 -2.99
N ALA A 73 10.57 -4.50 -4.15
CA ALA A 73 10.94 -3.84 -5.40
C ALA A 73 9.92 -2.76 -5.78
N TRP A 74 8.63 -3.04 -5.64
CA TRP A 74 7.56 -2.09 -5.92
C TRP A 74 7.59 -0.87 -4.98
N VAL A 75 7.81 -1.10 -3.69
CA VAL A 75 7.99 -0.02 -2.70
C VAL A 75 9.21 0.84 -3.05
N ALA A 76 10.33 0.24 -3.45
CA ALA A 76 11.53 0.96 -3.89
C ALA A 76 11.27 1.79 -5.16
N LEU A 77 10.58 1.23 -6.15
CA LEU A 77 10.18 1.94 -7.37
C LEU A 77 9.29 3.14 -7.06
N LYS A 78 8.36 3.02 -6.12
CA LYS A 78 7.51 4.14 -5.67
C LYS A 78 8.26 5.22 -4.92
N LEU A 79 9.35 4.86 -4.25
CA LEU A 79 10.16 5.82 -3.52
C LEU A 79 10.99 6.70 -4.46
N LEU A 80 11.41 6.17 -5.62
CA LEU A 80 12.31 6.84 -6.55
C LEU A 80 11.90 8.28 -6.90
N PRO A 81 10.65 8.56 -7.35
CA PRO A 81 10.25 9.91 -7.72
C PRO A 81 10.29 10.89 -6.54
N ASN A 82 9.88 10.43 -5.35
CA ASN A 82 9.88 11.26 -4.15
C ASN A 82 11.30 11.49 -3.61
N TRP A 83 12.18 10.50 -3.78
CA TRP A 83 13.60 10.63 -3.47
C TRP A 83 14.29 11.64 -4.39
N GLN A 84 13.99 11.60 -5.69
CA GLN A 84 14.51 12.58 -6.64
C GLN A 84 14.05 14.00 -6.30
N LEU A 85 12.78 14.19 -5.93
CA LEU A 85 12.29 15.48 -5.45
C LEU A 85 13.04 15.98 -4.20
N TYR A 86 13.41 15.07 -3.29
CA TYR A 86 14.25 15.37 -2.13
C TYR A 86 15.66 15.79 -2.53
N VAL A 87 16.31 15.06 -3.44
CA VAL A 87 17.66 15.39 -3.92
C VAL A 87 17.70 16.74 -4.65
N THR A 88 16.68 17.03 -5.47
CA THR A 88 16.65 18.24 -6.30
C THR A 88 16.21 19.50 -5.55
N HIS A 89 15.28 19.41 -4.60
CA HIS A 89 14.69 20.59 -3.94
C HIS A 89 15.03 20.70 -2.44
N GLY A 90 15.93 19.84 -1.94
CA GLY A 90 16.49 19.95 -0.59
C GLY A 90 15.66 19.30 0.52
N THR A 91 16.13 19.49 1.76
CA THR A 91 15.67 18.79 2.97
C THR A 91 14.21 19.04 3.35
N ALA A 92 13.59 20.10 2.83
CA ALA A 92 12.18 20.42 3.03
C ALA A 92 11.24 19.29 2.52
N ASN A 93 11.68 18.49 1.54
CA ASN A 93 10.88 17.41 0.96
C ASN A 93 11.10 16.03 1.62
N LYS A 94 12.00 15.92 2.62
CA LYS A 94 12.21 14.65 3.36
C LYS A 94 10.91 14.07 3.92
N PRO A 95 10.05 14.84 4.60
CA PRO A 95 8.83 14.30 5.20
C PRO A 95 7.89 13.70 4.13
N MET A 96 7.90 14.26 2.92
CA MET A 96 7.09 13.77 1.81
C MET A 96 7.54 12.39 1.32
N ALA A 97 8.85 12.18 1.14
CA ALA A 97 9.41 10.88 0.77
C ALA A 97 9.12 9.80 1.84
N TRP A 98 9.32 10.15 3.13
CA TRP A 98 9.04 9.23 4.24
C TRP A 98 7.56 8.90 4.38
N SER A 99 6.67 9.89 4.23
CA SER A 99 5.23 9.64 4.30
C SER A 99 4.72 8.72 3.19
N SER A 100 5.27 8.87 1.98
CA SER A 100 5.01 7.98 0.86
C SER A 100 5.49 6.55 1.12
N LEU A 101 6.68 6.40 1.71
CA LEU A 101 7.25 5.09 2.03
C LEU A 101 6.38 4.36 3.05
N LEU A 102 6.10 5.01 4.18
CA LEU A 102 5.30 4.44 5.26
C LEU A 102 3.88 4.12 4.81
N GLY A 103 3.28 4.99 3.98
CA GLY A 103 1.98 4.71 3.36
C GLY A 103 2.00 3.49 2.45
N SER A 104 3.07 3.32 1.65
CA SER A 104 3.22 2.15 0.77
C SER A 104 3.40 0.87 1.58
N LEU A 105 4.21 0.90 2.65
CA LEU A 105 4.39 -0.25 3.54
C LEU A 105 3.10 -0.64 4.25
N CYS A 106 2.35 0.34 4.78
CA CYS A 106 1.05 0.11 5.40
C CYS A 106 0.07 -0.54 4.41
N SER A 107 -0.02 -0.02 3.19
CA SER A 107 -0.86 -0.59 2.13
C SER A 107 -0.48 -2.04 1.80
N MET A 108 0.82 -2.32 1.67
CA MET A 108 1.36 -3.64 1.35
C MET A 108 1.13 -4.65 2.48
N PHE A 109 1.14 -4.20 3.74
CA PHE A 109 0.81 -5.04 4.90
C PHE A 109 -0.63 -5.57 4.83
N PHE A 110 -1.60 -4.73 4.44
CA PHE A 110 -2.99 -5.18 4.28
C PHE A 110 -3.18 -6.09 3.07
N ALA A 111 -2.45 -5.88 1.97
CA ALA A 111 -2.44 -6.81 0.84
C ALA A 111 -1.89 -8.19 1.25
N LEU A 112 -0.84 -8.22 2.08
CA LEU A 112 -0.29 -9.44 2.65
C LEU A 112 -1.29 -10.18 3.51
N ILE A 113 -1.91 -9.51 4.49
CA ILE A 113 -2.92 -10.11 5.36
C ILE A 113 -4.09 -10.64 4.53
N GLY A 114 -4.66 -9.82 3.63
CA GLY A 114 -5.78 -10.24 2.80
C GLY A 114 -5.45 -11.42 1.89
N GLY A 115 -4.24 -11.44 1.31
CA GLY A 115 -3.77 -12.56 0.48
C GLY A 115 -3.58 -13.85 1.28
N LEU A 116 -3.06 -13.76 2.50
CA LEU A 116 -2.92 -14.91 3.40
C LEU A 116 -4.28 -15.46 3.87
N ILE A 117 -5.27 -14.58 4.12
CA ILE A 117 -6.65 -14.99 4.45
C ILE A 117 -7.31 -15.66 3.24
N ALA A 118 -7.25 -15.03 2.06
CA ALA A 118 -7.83 -15.57 0.83
C ALA A 118 -7.19 -16.91 0.43
N GLY A 119 -5.87 -17.03 0.62
CA GLY A 119 -5.12 -18.27 0.42
C GLY A 119 -5.31 -19.33 1.52
N GLY A 120 -6.10 -19.04 2.57
CA GLY A 120 -6.39 -19.98 3.65
C GLY A 120 -5.20 -20.32 4.55
N ARG A 121 -4.18 -19.47 4.62
CA ARG A 121 -2.96 -19.67 5.42
C ARG A 121 -3.06 -19.06 6.82
N ILE A 122 -3.88 -18.03 6.99
CA ILE A 122 -4.21 -17.42 8.28
C ILE A 122 -5.72 -17.25 8.39
N GLY A 123 -6.30 -17.67 9.51
CA GLY A 123 -7.74 -17.71 9.75
C GLY A 123 -8.20 -19.08 10.27
N TRP A 124 -9.23 -19.07 11.12
CA TRP A 124 -9.80 -20.24 11.81
C TRP A 124 -10.67 -21.09 10.88
#